data_AF-A0A821BII8-F1
#
_entry.id   AF-A0A821BII8-F1
#
_cell.length_a   1.000
_cell.length_b   1.000
_cell.length_c   1.000
_cell.angle_alpha   90.00
_cell.angle_beta   90.00
_cell.angle_gamma   90.00
#
_symmetry.space_group_name_H-M   'P 1'
#
loop_
_entity.id
_entity.type
_entity.pdbx_description
1 polymer ?
#
loop_
_entity_poly.entity_id
_entity_poly.type
_entity_poly.pdbx_seq_one_letter_code
_entity_poly.pdbx_strand_id
1 'polypeptide(L)'
;FQIKIIENFFFLKPKSQDSIITTTTTTIGRNRLNHSDEFYQIRSQLQEQYNLKSNLNHVLERHFNDDLDDYKSTKTLLQNNKERHDMQHHEIDTSTLRLNEHQIRSHRSHSASSKLRQNSLQKGFLRASTNTLNVRPIVHKHEFNDSITLTDNDIPTNVKTTNKHRLLLGNEHDIIQVLNEQFPGIYVSTEMQAKLTEQFSKHIDSLFKSRVELLNAQQGNMNDLEKVKQKHDQTTEILRKELGSLQRQQDIQLKQSAERILKSKIRDQRIQQARVRRYFQQHCLDQRKRLLKKRTNEELILKQAYKDSISIQRERLHEMKKYKQEYNALFLARYRNQLESLENYYRQRLDMFKEVEQKESAIQRANDREDKLELNKQRLQLRKQLESDIKQLQDQLNQNDDYIHYRQLDLERLKENLTQARITTKV
;
A
#
# COMPACT_ATOMS: atom_id res chain seq x y z
N PHE A 1 -8.97 -17.17 -58.48
CA PHE A 1 -7.72 -17.27 -59.26
C PHE A 1 -7.24 -18.72 -59.19
N GLN A 2 -7.44 -19.41 -60.32
CA GLN A 2 -7.14 -20.83 -60.53
C GLN A 2 -5.64 -21.05 -60.65
N ILE A 3 -5.11 -22.10 -60.02
CA ILE A 3 -4.15 -23.02 -60.64
C ILE A 3 -4.49 -24.44 -60.15
N LYS A 4 -5.34 -25.12 -60.93
CA LYS A 4 -5.41 -26.58 -61.09
C LYS A 4 -4.75 -26.88 -62.45
N ILE A 5 -4.34 -28.13 -62.68
CA ILE A 5 -3.63 -28.68 -63.86
C ILE A 5 -2.11 -28.62 -63.59
N ILE A 6 -1.37 -29.72 -63.37
CA ILE A 6 -1.19 -30.91 -64.21
C ILE A 6 -0.88 -32.14 -63.33
N GLU A 7 -1.80 -33.10 -63.24
CA GLU A 7 -1.51 -34.50 -62.90
C GLU A 7 -2.44 -35.35 -63.76
N ASN A 8 -1.91 -35.82 -64.90
CA ASN A 8 -2.50 -36.89 -65.70
C ASN A 8 -1.49 -37.24 -66.79
N PHE A 9 -0.68 -38.26 -66.59
CA PHE A 9 -0.23 -39.14 -67.67
C PHE A 9 0.42 -40.39 -67.07
N PHE A 10 0.08 -41.55 -67.65
CA PHE A 10 0.49 -42.93 -67.34
C PHE A 10 -0.34 -43.73 -66.33
N PHE A 11 -1.58 -44.04 -66.73
CA PHE A 11 -2.20 -45.33 -66.43
C PHE A 11 -2.52 -46.03 -67.75
N LEU A 12 -1.59 -46.87 -68.22
CA LEU A 12 -1.81 -47.82 -69.31
C LEU A 12 -1.68 -49.23 -68.74
N LYS A 13 -2.82 -49.89 -68.55
CA LYS A 13 -2.88 -51.35 -68.42
C LYS A 13 -2.56 -51.98 -69.77
N PRO A 14 -2.00 -53.19 -69.77
CA PRO A 14 -2.50 -54.23 -70.66
C PRO A 14 -2.97 -55.46 -69.87
N LYS A 15 -4.13 -55.98 -70.27
CA LYS A 15 -4.54 -57.37 -70.05
C LYS A 15 -4.00 -58.20 -71.22
N SER A 16 -3.39 -59.35 -70.97
CA SER A 16 -3.88 -60.69 -71.34
C SER A 16 -2.78 -61.75 -71.42
N GLN A 17 -3.05 -62.86 -70.71
CA GLN A 17 -2.78 -64.27 -71.05
C GLN A 17 -1.35 -64.85 -71.01
N ASP A 18 -1.18 -65.75 -70.03
CA ASP A 18 -0.66 -67.12 -70.11
C ASP A 18 0.37 -67.49 -71.19
N SER A 19 1.57 -67.85 -70.73
CA SER A 19 2.22 -69.09 -71.16
C SER A 19 3.36 -69.46 -70.19
N ILE A 20 3.25 -70.68 -69.65
CA ILE A 20 4.26 -71.39 -68.88
C ILE A 20 5.45 -71.70 -69.79
N ILE A 21 6.66 -71.20 -69.47
CA ILE A 21 7.92 -71.91 -69.73
C ILE A 21 8.89 -71.62 -68.58
N THR A 22 9.22 -72.69 -67.88
CA THR A 22 10.30 -72.87 -66.90
C THR A 22 11.66 -72.44 -67.45
N THR A 23 12.45 -71.69 -66.68
CA THR A 23 13.89 -71.98 -66.42
C THR A 23 14.55 -70.94 -65.49
N THR A 24 15.30 -71.47 -64.52
CA THR A 24 16.41 -70.86 -63.76
C THR A 24 16.16 -69.58 -62.95
N THR A 25 15.72 -69.84 -61.72
CA THR A 25 15.84 -69.02 -60.51
C THR A 25 17.21 -68.35 -60.38
N THR A 26 17.27 -67.02 -60.59
CA THR A 26 18.36 -66.16 -60.10
C THR A 26 17.83 -65.31 -58.95
N THR A 27 18.27 -65.65 -57.75
CA THR A 27 17.92 -65.02 -56.47
C THR A 27 18.61 -63.65 -56.33
N ILE A 28 18.25 -62.68 -57.17
CA ILE A 28 18.77 -61.29 -57.10
C ILE A 28 17.63 -60.25 -56.92
N GLY A 29 16.36 -60.67 -56.98
CA GLY A 29 15.22 -59.75 -56.99
C GLY A 29 14.59 -59.37 -55.65
N ARG A 30 14.88 -60.04 -54.52
CA ARG A 30 14.09 -59.88 -53.28
C ARG A 30 14.51 -58.73 -52.36
N ASN A 31 15.70 -58.13 -52.52
CA ASN A 31 16.15 -57.04 -51.65
C ASN A 31 15.80 -55.63 -52.17
N ARG A 32 15.17 -55.49 -53.34
CA ARG A 32 14.80 -54.18 -53.89
C ARG A 32 13.50 -53.61 -53.33
N LEU A 33 12.61 -54.43 -52.75
CA LEU A 33 11.32 -53.96 -52.23
C LEU A 33 11.42 -53.31 -50.85
N ASN A 34 12.28 -53.81 -49.95
CA ASN A 34 12.36 -53.31 -48.57
C ASN A 34 13.01 -51.91 -48.46
N HIS A 35 13.88 -51.56 -49.40
CA HIS A 35 14.61 -50.28 -49.35
C HIS A 35 13.81 -49.06 -49.81
N SER A 36 12.71 -49.26 -50.56
CA SER A 36 11.80 -48.16 -50.87
C SER A 36 11.03 -47.74 -49.62
N ASP A 37 10.64 -48.71 -48.79
CA ASP A 37 9.88 -48.49 -47.56
C ASP A 37 10.70 -47.78 -46.49
N GLU A 38 11.99 -48.10 -46.35
CA GLU A 38 12.92 -47.38 -45.45
C GLU A 38 13.09 -45.91 -45.87
N PHE A 39 13.15 -45.63 -47.18
CA PHE A 39 13.26 -44.26 -47.69
C PHE A 39 11.99 -43.45 -47.46
N TYR A 40 10.82 -44.07 -47.64
CA TYR A 40 9.53 -43.47 -47.32
C TYR A 40 9.36 -43.25 -45.81
N GLN A 41 9.87 -44.16 -44.97
CA GLN A 41 9.90 -43.98 -43.52
C GLN A 41 10.77 -42.81 -43.08
N ILE A 42 11.99 -42.70 -43.60
CA ILE A 42 12.90 -41.59 -43.27
C ILE A 42 12.31 -40.24 -43.74
N ARG A 43 11.72 -40.20 -44.94
CA ARG A 43 11.03 -39.01 -45.46
C ARG A 43 9.81 -38.64 -44.61
N SER A 44 9.01 -39.61 -44.20
CA SER A 44 7.87 -39.41 -43.31
C SER A 44 8.30 -38.88 -41.94
N GLN A 45 9.36 -39.44 -41.35
CA GLN A 45 9.92 -38.99 -40.08
C GLN A 45 10.46 -37.56 -40.15
N LEU A 46 11.12 -37.19 -41.25
CA LEU A 46 11.59 -35.81 -41.47
C LEU A 46 10.42 -34.82 -41.59
N GLN A 47 9.34 -35.20 -42.28
CA GLN A 47 8.13 -34.39 -42.39
C GLN A 47 7.46 -34.19 -41.02
N GLU A 48 7.40 -35.25 -40.20
CA GLU A 48 6.82 -35.20 -38.86
C GLU A 48 7.65 -34.32 -37.91
N GLN A 49 8.99 -34.43 -37.96
CA GLN A 49 9.91 -33.57 -37.21
C GLN A 49 9.80 -32.09 -37.63
N TYR A 50 9.63 -31.83 -38.93
CA TYR A 50 9.41 -30.47 -39.44
C TYR A 50 8.08 -29.88 -38.94
N ASN A 51 7.01 -30.67 -38.95
CA ASN A 51 5.70 -30.29 -38.42
C ASN A 51 5.75 -30.04 -36.90
N LEU A 52 6.47 -30.87 -36.14
CA LEU A 52 6.72 -30.67 -34.70
C LEU A 52 7.47 -29.37 -34.42
N LYS A 53 8.50 -29.04 -35.21
CA LYS A 53 9.26 -27.79 -35.09
C LYS A 53 8.39 -26.57 -35.42
N SER A 54 7.55 -26.66 -36.45
CA SER A 54 6.56 -25.63 -36.80
C SER A 54 5.57 -25.40 -35.66
N ASN A 55 5.02 -26.47 -35.09
CA ASN A 55 4.09 -26.39 -33.96
C ASN A 55 4.77 -25.83 -32.71
N LEU A 56 6.00 -26.22 -32.39
CA LEU A 56 6.73 -25.71 -31.24
C LEU A 56 7.02 -24.21 -31.38
N ASN A 57 7.43 -23.75 -32.57
CA ASN A 57 7.59 -22.33 -32.83
C ASN A 57 6.27 -21.58 -32.68
N HIS A 58 5.16 -22.13 -33.17
CA HIS A 58 3.85 -21.49 -33.06
C HIS A 58 3.33 -21.44 -31.60
N VAL A 59 3.61 -22.47 -30.80
CA VAL A 59 3.30 -22.49 -29.36
C VAL A 59 4.15 -21.48 -28.60
N LEU A 60 5.44 -21.38 -28.90
CA LEU A 60 6.32 -20.37 -28.31
C LEU A 60 5.87 -18.95 -28.69
N GLU A 61 5.44 -18.74 -29.94
CA GLU A 61 4.97 -17.45 -30.43
C GLU A 61 3.64 -17.04 -29.76
N ARG A 62 2.71 -17.98 -29.53
CA ARG A 62 1.52 -17.73 -28.71
C ARG A 62 1.86 -17.39 -27.27
N HIS A 63 2.74 -18.17 -26.63
CA HIS A 63 3.16 -17.88 -25.25
C HIS A 63 3.83 -16.51 -25.12
N PHE A 64 4.64 -16.11 -26.09
CA PHE A 64 5.24 -14.76 -26.12
C PHE A 64 4.21 -13.65 -26.30
N ASN A 65 3.16 -13.88 -27.09
CA ASN A 65 2.09 -12.90 -27.30
C ASN A 65 1.15 -12.81 -26.07
N ASP A 66 0.82 -13.94 -25.45
CA ASP A 66 0.02 -14.00 -24.23
C ASP A 66 0.73 -13.28 -23.06
N ASP A 67 2.04 -13.54 -22.87
CA ASP A 67 2.85 -12.84 -21.86
C ASP A 67 2.97 -11.33 -22.15
N LEU A 68 2.96 -10.93 -23.43
CA LEU A 68 3.02 -9.51 -23.84
C LEU A 68 1.69 -8.79 -23.59
N ASP A 69 0.57 -9.47 -23.80
CA ASP A 69 -0.76 -8.91 -23.53
C ASP A 69 -1.05 -8.85 -22.03
N ASP A 70 -0.57 -9.81 -21.23
CA ASP A 70 -0.55 -9.73 -19.77
C ASP A 70 0.32 -8.57 -19.28
N TYR A 71 1.47 -8.32 -19.91
CA TYR A 71 2.31 -7.16 -19.59
C TYR A 71 1.61 -5.83 -19.92
N LYS A 72 0.92 -5.72 -21.05
CA LYS A 72 0.13 -4.52 -21.39
C LYS A 72 -1.03 -4.32 -20.42
N SER A 73 -1.74 -5.40 -20.09
CA SER A 73 -2.87 -5.39 -19.17
C SER A 73 -2.43 -4.93 -17.77
N THR A 74 -1.38 -5.53 -17.22
CA THR A 74 -0.80 -5.13 -15.92
C THR A 74 -0.28 -3.69 -15.93
N LYS A 75 0.35 -3.24 -17.03
CA LYS A 75 0.78 -1.85 -17.19
C LYS A 75 -0.39 -0.87 -17.19
N THR A 76 -1.49 -1.19 -17.89
CA THR A 76 -2.71 -0.35 -17.85
C THR A 76 -3.36 -0.34 -16.48
N LEU A 77 -3.34 -1.47 -15.76
CA LEU A 77 -3.87 -1.56 -14.40
C LEU A 77 -3.06 -0.73 -13.40
N LEU A 78 -1.73 -0.76 -13.51
CA LEU A 78 -0.82 0.08 -12.73
C LEU A 78 -1.01 1.57 -13.02
N GLN A 79 -1.22 1.94 -14.29
CA GLN A 79 -1.51 3.31 -14.70
C GLN A 79 -2.85 3.79 -14.11
N ASN A 80 -3.91 3.01 -14.22
CA ASN A 80 -5.22 3.31 -13.65
C ASN A 80 -5.19 3.41 -12.12
N ASN A 81 -4.42 2.53 -11.46
CA ASN A 81 -4.26 2.58 -10.00
C ASN A 81 -3.46 3.81 -9.56
N LYS A 82 -2.45 4.22 -10.33
CA LYS A 82 -1.72 5.47 -10.09
C LYS A 82 -2.64 6.69 -10.22
N GLU A 83 -3.44 6.76 -11.27
CA GLU A 83 -4.43 7.83 -11.47
C GLU A 83 -5.48 7.87 -10.35
N ARG A 84 -5.96 6.71 -9.89
CA ARG A 84 -6.85 6.62 -8.72
C ARG A 84 -6.18 7.10 -7.43
N HIS A 85 -4.91 6.74 -7.21
CA HIS A 85 -4.16 7.20 -6.05
C HIS A 85 -3.95 8.72 -6.08
N ASP A 86 -3.60 9.26 -7.24
CA ASP A 86 -3.42 10.70 -7.43
C ASP A 86 -4.74 11.47 -7.20
N MET A 87 -5.88 10.92 -7.65
CA MET A 87 -7.21 11.48 -7.33
C MET A 87 -7.55 11.41 -5.84
N GLN A 88 -7.25 10.30 -5.16
CA GLN A 88 -7.46 10.18 -3.71
C GLN A 88 -6.58 11.15 -2.91
N HIS A 89 -5.34 11.39 -3.34
CA HIS A 89 -4.50 12.41 -2.71
C HIS A 89 -5.07 13.82 -2.88
N HIS A 90 -5.64 14.12 -4.06
CA HIS A 90 -6.31 15.40 -4.29
C HIS A 90 -7.60 15.56 -3.46
N GLU A 91 -8.38 14.50 -3.26
CA GLU A 91 -9.54 14.51 -2.37
C GLU A 91 -9.17 14.65 -0.88
N ILE A 92 -8.09 13.99 -0.43
CA ILE A 92 -7.61 14.11 0.95
C ILE A 92 -7.04 15.51 1.22
N ASP A 93 -6.31 16.09 0.27
CA ASP A 93 -5.78 17.45 0.41
C ASP A 93 -6.91 18.51 0.36
N THR A 94 -7.92 18.34 -0.50
CA THR A 94 -9.08 19.26 -0.54
C THR A 94 -10.02 19.11 0.66
N SER A 95 -10.22 17.90 1.19
CA SER A 95 -11.01 17.67 2.39
C SER A 95 -10.32 18.14 3.67
N THR A 96 -8.98 18.03 3.76
CA THR A 96 -8.21 18.63 4.86
C THR A 96 -8.18 20.16 4.80
N LEU A 97 -8.16 20.76 3.61
CA LEU A 97 -8.35 22.20 3.41
C LEU A 97 -9.77 22.67 3.81
N ARG A 98 -10.83 21.95 3.44
CA ARG A 98 -12.22 22.26 3.83
C ARG A 98 -12.47 22.14 5.33
N LEU A 99 -11.88 21.14 6.00
CA LEU A 99 -11.99 20.98 7.46
C LEU A 99 -11.27 22.11 8.21
N ASN A 100 -10.14 22.60 7.68
CA ASN A 100 -9.46 23.78 8.21
C ASN A 100 -10.26 25.08 7.96
N GLU A 101 -10.89 25.25 6.80
CA GLU A 101 -11.76 26.41 6.54
C GLU A 101 -12.98 26.47 7.46
N HIS A 102 -13.61 25.34 7.76
CA HIS A 102 -14.74 25.29 8.70
C HIS A 102 -14.34 25.61 10.15
N GLN A 103 -13.12 25.23 10.57
CA GLN A 103 -12.57 25.62 11.88
C GLN A 103 -12.15 27.09 11.94
N ILE A 104 -11.68 27.67 10.83
CA ILE A 104 -11.32 29.09 10.76
C ILE A 104 -12.58 29.99 10.68
N ARG A 105 -13.63 29.56 9.97
CA ARG A 105 -14.92 30.30 9.91
C ARG A 105 -15.67 30.31 11.24
N SER A 106 -15.60 29.24 12.04
CA SER A 106 -16.25 29.18 13.36
C SER A 106 -15.53 30.01 14.44
N HIS A 107 -14.25 30.35 14.23
CA HIS A 107 -13.52 31.25 15.13
C HIS A 107 -13.59 32.73 14.72
N ARG A 108 -13.95 33.06 13.47
CA ARG A 108 -14.07 34.45 13.00
C ARG A 108 -15.43 35.10 13.34
N SER A 109 -16.47 34.31 13.59
CA SER A 109 -17.82 34.80 13.94
C SER A 109 -17.99 35.27 15.40
N HIS A 110 -16.98 35.12 16.27
CA HIS A 110 -17.06 35.53 17.67
C HIS A 110 -16.24 36.79 18.04
N SER A 111 -15.71 37.52 17.06
CA SER A 111 -14.87 38.72 17.33
C SER A 111 -15.43 40.05 16.80
N ALA A 112 -16.64 40.08 16.24
CA ALA A 112 -17.26 41.30 15.73
C ALA A 112 -18.69 41.49 16.26
N SER A 113 -18.86 41.71 17.56
CA SER A 113 -20.04 42.39 18.11
C SER A 113 -19.79 42.80 19.57
N SER A 114 -19.24 43.99 19.76
CA SER A 114 -19.38 44.72 21.03
C SER A 114 -19.61 46.20 20.72
N LYS A 115 -20.89 46.58 20.71
CA LYS A 115 -21.42 47.94 20.90
C LYS A 115 -22.94 47.89 20.69
N LEU A 116 -23.71 47.65 21.75
CA LEU A 116 -24.88 48.47 22.12
C LEU A 116 -25.49 47.99 23.44
N ARG A 117 -26.13 48.93 24.11
CA ARG A 117 -26.63 48.94 25.48
C ARG A 117 -28.00 48.25 25.67
N GLN A 118 -28.24 47.92 26.94
CA GLN A 118 -29.50 47.97 27.72
C GLN A 118 -30.56 46.84 27.63
N ASN A 119 -30.78 46.26 28.81
CA ASN A 119 -32.03 45.89 29.48
C ASN A 119 -33.19 45.28 28.67
N SER A 120 -33.48 44.01 28.96
CA SER A 120 -34.84 43.56 29.30
C SER A 120 -34.81 42.18 29.96
N LEU A 121 -35.45 42.09 31.13
CA LEU A 121 -35.90 40.85 31.75
C LEU A 121 -36.83 40.09 30.80
N GLN A 122 -36.60 38.80 30.57
CA GLN A 122 -37.63 37.76 30.67
C GLN A 122 -37.06 36.34 30.52
N LYS A 123 -37.40 35.54 31.54
CA LYS A 123 -37.67 34.09 31.57
C LYS A 123 -37.33 33.25 30.32
N GLY A 124 -36.58 32.15 30.54
CA GLY A 124 -36.56 31.03 29.61
C GLY A 124 -35.54 29.94 29.93
N PHE A 125 -35.97 28.96 30.73
CA PHE A 125 -35.55 27.55 30.74
C PHE A 125 -34.05 27.16 30.80
N LEU A 126 -33.70 26.66 31.99
CA LEU A 126 -32.56 25.79 32.25
C LEU A 126 -32.72 24.43 31.56
N ARG A 127 -31.64 23.94 30.91
CA ARG A 127 -31.28 22.52 30.91
C ARG A 127 -29.84 22.41 31.39
N ALA A 128 -29.68 22.16 32.68
CA ALA A 128 -28.42 21.76 33.29
C ALA A 128 -28.23 20.25 33.05
N SER A 129 -27.10 19.86 32.47
CA SER A 129 -26.65 18.47 32.50
C SER A 129 -25.99 18.20 33.86
N THR A 130 -26.45 17.14 34.50
CA THR A 130 -25.98 16.67 35.80
C THR A 130 -24.56 16.13 35.69
N ASN A 131 -23.61 16.76 36.38
CA ASN A 131 -22.39 16.12 36.87
C ASN A 131 -21.98 16.82 38.17
N THR A 132 -22.67 16.48 39.25
CA THR A 132 -22.32 16.87 40.62
C THR A 132 -21.33 15.88 41.19
N LEU A 133 -20.06 16.27 41.24
CA LEU A 133 -19.07 15.67 42.13
C LEU A 133 -19.46 16.01 43.57
N ASN A 134 -19.74 14.97 44.36
CA ASN A 134 -19.96 15.03 45.80
C ASN A 134 -18.72 15.61 46.49
N VAL A 135 -18.82 16.84 46.98
CA VAL A 135 -17.92 17.38 47.99
C VAL A 135 -18.77 17.78 49.18
N ARG A 136 -18.71 16.98 50.24
CA ARG A 136 -19.32 17.27 51.54
C ARG A 136 -18.68 18.56 52.12
N PRO A 137 -19.46 19.52 52.65
CA PRO A 137 -18.89 20.53 53.52
C PRO A 137 -18.63 19.89 54.89
N ILE A 138 -17.38 19.97 55.35
CA ILE A 138 -17.00 19.68 56.73
C ILE A 138 -17.53 20.84 57.58
N VAL A 139 -18.57 20.56 58.37
CA VAL A 139 -19.07 21.45 59.41
C VAL A 139 -18.17 21.28 60.63
N HIS A 140 -17.26 22.23 60.87
CA HIS A 140 -16.61 22.37 62.16
C HIS A 140 -17.62 22.97 63.14
N LYS A 141 -18.13 22.13 64.04
CA LYS A 141 -18.79 22.58 65.26
C LYS A 141 -17.69 23.09 66.21
N HIS A 142 -17.71 24.38 66.52
CA HIS A 142 -17.09 24.90 67.73
C HIS A 142 -18.22 25.19 68.71
N GLU A 143 -18.38 24.27 69.66
CA GLU A 143 -19.08 24.51 70.92
C GLU A 143 -18.13 25.30 71.82
N PHE A 144 -18.57 26.49 72.25
CA PHE A 144 -18.07 27.12 73.47
C PHE A 144 -19.27 27.73 74.18
N ASN A 145 -19.59 27.14 75.33
CA ASN A 145 -20.41 27.76 76.37
C ASN A 145 -19.60 28.90 77.01
N ASP A 146 -20.23 30.01 77.37
CA ASP A 146 -20.55 30.30 78.78
C ASP A 146 -21.12 31.71 78.99
N SER A 147 -21.99 31.77 80.02
CA SER A 147 -22.33 32.90 80.89
C SER A 147 -23.22 34.05 80.39
N ILE A 148 -24.51 33.94 80.73
CA ILE A 148 -25.24 34.78 81.71
C ILE A 148 -24.94 36.30 81.67
N THR A 149 -25.95 37.10 81.33
CA THR A 149 -26.50 38.16 82.22
C THR A 149 -27.90 38.59 81.77
N LEU A 150 -28.87 38.25 82.62
CA LEU A 150 -30.02 39.06 83.06
C LEU A 150 -30.25 40.41 82.36
N THR A 151 -31.47 40.62 81.85
CA THR A 151 -32.23 41.86 82.08
C THR A 151 -33.73 41.58 82.00
N ASP A 152 -34.33 41.39 83.18
CA ASP A 152 -35.70 41.86 83.46
C ASP A 152 -35.76 43.38 83.19
N ASN A 153 -36.81 43.86 82.52
CA ASN A 153 -37.23 45.25 82.55
C ASN A 153 -38.72 45.37 82.18
N ASP A 154 -39.57 44.78 83.01
CA ASP A 154 -40.95 45.21 83.19
C ASP A 154 -41.08 45.77 84.62
N ILE A 155 -40.83 47.07 84.80
CA ILE A 155 -41.34 47.79 85.98
C ILE A 155 -41.94 49.14 85.54
N PRO A 156 -43.21 49.39 85.88
CA PRO A 156 -43.95 50.59 85.51
C PRO A 156 -43.59 51.77 86.43
N THR A 157 -43.32 52.93 85.83
CA THR A 157 -43.18 54.19 86.56
C THR A 157 -44.56 54.70 87.02
N ASN A 158 -44.93 54.39 88.26
CA ASN A 158 -46.00 55.06 88.99
C ASN A 158 -45.37 55.94 90.09
N VAL A 159 -45.33 57.26 89.88
CA VAL A 159 -45.49 58.26 90.95
C VAL A 159 -46.02 59.56 90.32
N LYS A 160 -47.35 59.72 90.21
CA LYS A 160 -47.98 61.04 90.17
C LYS A 160 -48.25 61.47 91.61
N THR A 161 -47.26 62.06 92.27
CA THR A 161 -47.47 62.80 93.52
C THR A 161 -47.66 64.27 93.19
N THR A 162 -48.91 64.70 93.12
CA THR A 162 -49.26 66.11 93.26
C THR A 162 -50.21 66.29 94.45
N ASN A 163 -49.73 65.95 95.65
CA ASN A 163 -50.24 66.58 96.88
C ASN A 163 -49.71 68.02 96.91
N LYS A 164 -50.41 68.90 96.20
CA LYS A 164 -50.27 70.36 96.31
C LYS A 164 -51.50 70.92 97.02
N HIS A 165 -51.62 70.64 98.31
CA HIS A 165 -52.17 71.63 99.23
C HIS A 165 -51.06 71.96 100.24
N ARG A 166 -50.14 72.75 99.67
CA ARG A 166 -49.22 73.64 100.32
C ARG A 166 -49.93 74.31 101.50
N LEU A 167 -49.35 74.12 102.68
CA LEU A 167 -49.57 74.88 103.90
C LEU A 167 -49.84 76.35 103.53
N LEU A 168 -51.11 76.74 103.53
CA LEU A 168 -51.51 78.13 103.58
C LEU A 168 -51.38 78.58 105.03
N LEU A 169 -50.14 78.62 105.53
CA LEU A 169 -49.73 79.66 106.48
C LEU A 169 -49.38 80.88 105.63
N GLY A 170 -50.40 81.42 104.97
CA GLY A 170 -50.34 82.75 104.38
C GLY A 170 -50.70 83.71 105.50
N ASN A 171 -49.68 84.17 106.21
CA ASN A 171 -49.53 85.51 106.79
C ASN A 171 -48.38 85.45 107.80
N GLU A 172 -47.29 86.14 107.47
CA GLU A 172 -46.05 86.24 108.24
C GLU A 172 -46.21 87.01 109.58
N HIS A 173 -47.44 87.18 110.08
CA HIS A 173 -47.73 88.00 111.26
C HIS A 173 -48.68 87.36 112.30
N ASP A 174 -49.22 86.15 112.06
CA ASP A 174 -50.37 85.69 112.84
C ASP A 174 -50.10 84.55 113.85
N ILE A 175 -48.86 84.09 114.06
CA ILE A 175 -48.60 83.06 115.10
C ILE A 175 -48.68 83.65 116.51
N ILE A 176 -48.28 84.92 116.69
CA ILE A 176 -48.49 85.65 117.94
C ILE A 176 -49.98 85.89 118.17
N GLN A 177 -50.75 86.07 117.10
CA GLN A 177 -52.20 86.19 117.16
C GLN A 177 -52.85 84.86 117.56
N VAL A 178 -52.39 83.74 117.03
CA VAL A 178 -52.83 82.38 117.42
C VAL A 178 -52.41 82.01 118.86
N LEU A 179 -51.22 82.44 119.32
CA LEU A 179 -50.78 82.23 120.71
C LEU A 179 -51.55 83.12 121.71
N ASN A 180 -51.93 84.33 121.33
CA ASN A 180 -52.79 85.21 122.14
C ASN A 180 -54.26 84.74 122.17
N GLU A 181 -54.77 84.11 121.10
CA GLU A 181 -56.11 83.51 121.05
C GLU A 181 -56.25 82.24 121.91
N GLN A 182 -55.18 81.46 122.07
CA GLN A 182 -55.18 80.21 122.85
C GLN A 182 -54.88 80.40 124.36
N PHE A 183 -54.28 81.54 124.78
CA PHE A 183 -53.97 81.84 126.19
C PHE A 183 -54.24 83.31 126.57
N PRO A 184 -55.51 83.70 126.79
CA PRO A 184 -55.87 85.07 127.13
C PRO A 184 -55.48 85.39 128.58
N GLY A 185 -54.38 86.14 128.76
CA GLY A 185 -53.89 86.58 130.08
C GLY A 185 -52.37 86.72 130.19
N ILE A 186 -51.61 86.25 129.19
CA ILE A 186 -50.16 86.43 129.12
C ILE A 186 -49.86 87.56 128.14
N TYR A 187 -49.52 88.74 128.65
CA TYR A 187 -48.98 89.81 127.83
C TYR A 187 -47.55 89.45 127.43
N VAL A 188 -47.37 88.88 126.24
CA VAL A 188 -46.04 88.70 125.67
C VAL A 188 -45.51 90.09 125.34
N SER A 189 -44.47 90.53 126.04
CA SER A 189 -43.77 91.80 125.77
C SER A 189 -43.37 91.88 124.29
N THR A 190 -43.54 93.06 123.69
CA THR A 190 -43.27 93.35 122.28
C THR A 190 -41.86 92.91 121.85
N GLU A 191 -40.89 92.94 122.77
CA GLU A 191 -39.51 92.52 122.49
C GLU A 191 -39.36 90.99 122.35
N MET A 192 -40.17 90.20 123.08
CA MET A 192 -40.17 88.74 122.97
C MET A 192 -40.95 88.24 121.75
N GLN A 193 -41.98 89.00 121.35
CA GLN A 193 -42.68 88.82 120.07
C GLN A 193 -41.74 89.00 118.87
N ALA A 194 -40.90 90.05 118.89
CA ALA A 194 -39.89 90.29 117.86
C ALA A 194 -38.81 89.20 117.84
N LYS A 195 -38.34 88.72 119.00
CA LYS A 195 -37.35 87.63 119.06
C LYS A 195 -37.90 86.29 118.57
N LEU A 196 -39.15 85.95 118.89
CA LEU A 196 -39.76 84.70 118.40
C LEU A 196 -39.98 84.73 116.90
N THR A 197 -40.49 85.84 116.35
CA THR A 197 -40.64 86.03 114.90
C THR A 197 -39.29 85.97 114.17
N GLU A 198 -38.24 86.57 114.74
CA GLU A 198 -36.89 86.47 114.20
C GLU A 198 -36.33 85.03 114.25
N GLN A 199 -36.53 84.29 115.34
CA GLN A 199 -36.08 82.89 115.46
C GLN A 199 -36.82 81.97 114.49
N PHE A 200 -38.12 82.17 114.31
CA PHE A 200 -38.90 81.39 113.35
C PHE A 200 -38.54 81.76 111.90
N SER A 201 -38.35 83.04 111.59
CA SER A 201 -37.86 83.48 110.28
C SER A 201 -36.49 82.86 109.97
N LYS A 202 -35.56 82.86 110.93
CA LYS A 202 -34.26 82.19 110.78
C LYS A 202 -34.38 80.68 110.57
N HIS A 203 -35.29 80.02 111.29
CA HIS A 203 -35.51 78.58 111.11
C HIS A 203 -36.10 78.26 109.73
N ILE A 204 -37.08 79.04 109.28
CA ILE A 204 -37.68 78.92 107.95
C ILE A 204 -36.63 79.16 106.86
N ASP A 205 -35.80 80.19 106.99
CA ASP A 205 -34.71 80.48 106.06
C ASP A 205 -33.67 79.36 106.02
N SER A 206 -33.36 78.74 107.17
CA SER A 206 -32.44 77.60 107.22
C SER A 206 -33.00 76.37 106.48
N LEU A 207 -34.31 76.12 106.60
CA LEU A 207 -34.99 75.03 105.90
C LEU A 207 -35.09 75.31 104.40
N PHE A 208 -35.34 76.56 103.99
CA PHE A 208 -35.33 76.94 102.58
C PHE A 208 -33.95 76.84 101.95
N LYS A 209 -32.88 77.29 102.63
CA LYS A 209 -31.49 77.13 102.15
C LYS A 209 -31.13 75.66 101.99
N SER A 210 -31.41 74.83 103.00
CA SER A 210 -31.18 73.39 102.94
C SER A 210 -31.96 72.71 101.80
N ARG A 211 -33.22 73.11 101.57
CA ARG A 211 -34.07 72.63 100.47
C ARG A 211 -33.51 73.03 99.10
N VAL A 212 -33.06 74.27 98.94
CA VAL A 212 -32.49 74.81 97.69
C VAL A 212 -31.14 74.15 97.37
N GLU A 213 -30.29 73.94 98.38
CA GLU A 213 -29.03 73.20 98.22
C GLU A 213 -29.27 71.74 97.82
N LEU A 214 -30.26 71.07 98.40
CA LEU A 214 -30.69 69.72 97.99
C LEU A 214 -31.17 69.67 96.54
N LEU A 215 -31.96 70.67 96.10
CA LEU A 215 -32.42 70.78 94.73
C LEU A 215 -31.27 71.04 93.76
N ASN A 216 -30.32 71.91 94.12
CA ASN A 216 -29.14 72.19 93.30
C ASN A 216 -28.18 71.00 93.23
N ALA A 217 -27.99 70.26 94.32
CA ALA A 217 -27.22 69.02 94.34
C ALA A 217 -27.89 67.92 93.50
N GLN A 218 -29.21 67.78 93.58
CA GLN A 218 -29.98 66.90 92.71
C GLN A 218 -29.85 67.31 91.24
N GLN A 219 -29.94 68.60 90.93
CA GLN A 219 -29.83 69.08 89.56
C GLN A 219 -28.40 68.94 88.99
N GLY A 220 -27.37 69.14 89.82
CA GLY A 220 -25.97 68.84 89.49
C GLY A 220 -25.74 67.34 89.20
N ASN A 221 -26.26 66.46 90.06
CA ASN A 221 -26.20 65.02 89.85
C ASN A 221 -26.98 64.58 88.60
N MET A 222 -28.10 65.22 88.28
CA MET A 222 -28.87 64.96 87.06
C MET A 222 -28.12 65.43 85.80
N ASN A 223 -27.47 66.59 85.85
CA ASN A 223 -26.63 67.08 84.75
C ASN A 223 -25.40 66.20 84.52
N ASP A 224 -24.79 65.69 85.58
CA ASP A 224 -23.64 64.79 85.47
C ASP A 224 -24.07 63.39 85.01
N LEU A 225 -25.23 62.89 85.44
CA LEU A 225 -25.85 61.69 84.90
C LEU A 225 -26.18 61.84 83.41
N GLU A 226 -26.69 63.00 82.99
CA GLU A 226 -26.97 63.29 81.58
C GLU A 226 -25.69 63.36 80.75
N LYS A 227 -24.61 64.00 81.24
CA LYS A 227 -23.30 63.99 80.58
C LYS A 227 -22.70 62.58 80.48
N VAL A 228 -22.84 61.76 81.53
CA VAL A 228 -22.39 60.36 81.50
C VAL A 228 -23.19 59.56 80.48
N LYS A 229 -24.51 59.78 80.41
CA LYS A 229 -25.37 59.16 79.39
C LYS A 229 -24.98 59.58 77.97
N GLN A 230 -24.76 60.87 77.73
CA GLN A 230 -24.32 61.36 76.41
C GLN A 230 -22.95 60.78 76.01
N LYS A 231 -22.00 60.69 76.94
CA LYS A 231 -20.72 60.02 76.69
C LYS A 231 -20.91 58.53 76.39
N HIS A 232 -21.80 57.85 77.09
CA HIS A 232 -22.14 56.45 76.82
C HIS A 232 -22.82 56.28 75.45
N ASP A 233 -23.73 57.17 75.08
CA ASP A 233 -24.40 57.16 73.78
C ASP A 233 -23.38 57.42 72.65
N GLN A 234 -22.44 58.34 72.86
CA GLN A 234 -21.34 58.60 71.93
C GLN A 234 -20.40 57.40 71.79
N THR A 235 -19.99 56.75 72.89
CA THR A 235 -19.11 55.57 72.81
C THR A 235 -19.82 54.38 72.17
N THR A 236 -21.11 54.16 72.46
CA THR A 236 -21.89 53.10 71.79
C THR A 236 -22.08 53.39 70.30
N GLU A 237 -22.24 54.65 69.90
CA GLU A 237 -22.29 55.03 68.48
C GLU A 237 -20.95 54.78 67.77
N ILE A 238 -19.82 55.11 68.41
CA ILE A 238 -18.47 54.82 67.90
C ILE A 238 -18.29 53.31 67.75
N LEU A 239 -18.62 52.52 68.77
CA LEU A 239 -18.52 51.06 68.73
C LEU A 239 -19.39 50.45 67.62
N ARG A 240 -20.62 50.97 67.41
CA ARG A 240 -21.47 50.54 66.28
C ARG A 240 -20.83 50.85 64.93
N LYS A 241 -20.22 52.03 64.77
CA LYS A 241 -19.51 52.41 63.54
C LYS A 241 -18.26 51.56 63.31
N GLU A 242 -17.50 51.25 64.36
CA GLU A 242 -16.33 50.38 64.31
C GLU A 242 -16.72 48.95 63.95
N LEU A 243 -17.76 48.39 64.58
CA LEU A 243 -18.26 47.05 64.28
C LEU A 243 -18.76 46.95 62.83
N GLY A 244 -19.49 47.96 62.35
CA GLY A 244 -19.91 48.03 60.94
C GLY A 244 -18.73 48.24 59.97
N SER A 245 -17.61 48.81 60.41
CA SER A 245 -16.40 48.96 59.60
C SER A 245 -15.60 47.66 59.54
N LEU A 246 -15.49 46.95 60.67
CA LEU A 246 -14.90 45.60 60.77
C LEU A 246 -15.64 44.60 59.89
N GLN A 247 -16.97 44.57 59.95
CA GLN A 247 -17.79 43.72 59.08
C GLN A 247 -17.53 44.01 57.60
N ARG A 248 -17.50 45.29 57.20
CA ARG A 248 -17.17 45.68 55.82
C ARG A 248 -15.77 45.25 55.40
N GLN A 249 -14.78 45.37 56.29
CA GLN A 249 -13.42 44.93 56.01
C GLN A 249 -13.36 43.41 55.84
N GLN A 250 -14.05 42.66 56.68
CA GLN A 250 -14.17 41.21 56.57
C GLN A 250 -14.81 40.81 55.23
N ASP A 251 -15.91 41.45 54.84
CA ASP A 251 -16.58 41.22 53.55
C ASP A 251 -15.67 41.52 52.36
N ILE A 252 -14.89 42.60 52.43
CA ILE A 252 -13.91 42.95 51.39
C ILE A 252 -12.83 41.87 51.30
N GLN A 253 -12.30 41.41 52.43
CA GLN A 253 -11.30 40.35 52.46
C GLN A 253 -11.85 39.02 51.90
N LEU A 254 -13.08 38.65 52.25
CA LEU A 254 -13.76 37.46 51.74
C LEU A 254 -14.00 37.56 50.22
N LYS A 255 -14.42 38.72 49.72
CA LYS A 255 -14.57 38.95 48.27
C LYS A 255 -13.23 38.85 47.55
N GLN A 256 -12.17 39.45 48.11
CA GLN A 256 -10.84 39.38 47.52
C GLN A 256 -10.26 37.96 47.53
N SER A 257 -10.51 37.17 48.58
CA SER A 257 -10.05 35.78 48.64
C SER A 257 -10.82 34.91 47.64
N ALA A 258 -12.14 35.07 47.55
CA ALA A 258 -12.98 34.40 46.56
C ALA A 258 -12.57 34.77 45.12
N GLU A 259 -12.28 36.03 44.85
CA GLU A 259 -11.80 36.50 43.54
C GLU A 259 -10.44 35.89 43.19
N ARG A 260 -9.51 35.80 44.14
CA ARG A 260 -8.21 35.15 43.95
C ARG A 260 -8.36 33.67 43.59
N ILE A 261 -9.24 32.94 44.29
CA ILE A 261 -9.53 31.52 44.01
C ILE A 261 -10.19 31.36 42.64
N LEU A 262 -11.11 32.24 42.27
CA LEU A 262 -11.74 32.19 40.95
C LEU A 262 -10.71 32.45 39.83
N LYS A 263 -9.84 33.46 40.00
CA LYS A 263 -8.78 33.77 39.05
C LYS A 263 -7.77 32.64 38.90
N SER A 264 -7.36 31.99 40.01
CA SER A 264 -6.47 30.82 39.93
C SER A 264 -7.14 29.67 39.19
N LYS A 265 -8.40 29.36 39.51
CA LYS A 265 -9.17 28.31 38.83
C LYS A 265 -9.31 28.55 37.32
N ILE A 266 -9.60 29.80 36.90
CA ILE A 266 -9.66 30.16 35.47
C ILE A 266 -8.30 29.99 34.80
N ARG A 267 -7.20 30.39 35.48
CA ARG A 267 -5.83 30.20 34.96
C ARG A 267 -5.50 28.72 34.79
N ASP A 268 -5.82 27.89 35.78
CA ASP A 268 -5.57 26.46 35.74
C ASP A 268 -6.37 25.78 34.63
N GLN A 269 -7.64 26.15 34.45
CA GLN A 269 -8.46 25.68 33.33
C GLN A 269 -7.84 26.05 31.98
N ARG A 270 -7.33 27.28 31.81
CA ARG A 270 -6.65 27.69 30.57
C ARG A 270 -5.39 26.87 30.32
N ILE A 271 -4.59 26.63 31.37
CA ILE A 271 -3.37 25.81 31.27
C ILE A 271 -3.72 24.37 30.90
N GLN A 272 -4.75 23.78 31.53
CA GLN A 272 -5.22 22.43 31.22
C GLN A 272 -5.72 22.34 29.77
N GLN A 273 -6.54 23.30 29.32
CA GLN A 273 -7.00 23.34 27.93
C GLN A 273 -5.84 23.48 26.94
N ALA A 274 -4.85 24.34 27.24
CA ALA A 274 -3.65 24.47 26.40
C ALA A 274 -2.84 23.16 26.34
N ARG A 275 -2.69 22.45 27.47
CA ARG A 275 -2.03 21.15 27.53
C ARG A 275 -2.78 20.10 26.71
N VAL A 276 -4.10 20.02 26.84
CA VAL A 276 -4.93 19.07 26.06
C VAL A 276 -4.82 19.36 24.56
N ARG A 277 -4.90 20.65 24.16
CA ARG A 277 -4.73 21.04 22.75
C ARG A 277 -3.35 20.65 22.21
N ARG A 278 -2.29 20.91 22.98
CA ARG A 278 -0.92 20.54 22.60
C ARG A 278 -0.76 19.02 22.48
N TYR A 279 -1.29 18.25 23.43
CA TYR A 279 -1.25 16.79 23.40
C TYR A 279 -1.99 16.25 22.17
N PHE A 280 -3.19 16.75 21.90
CA PHE A 280 -3.96 16.34 20.73
C PHE A 280 -3.24 16.67 19.43
N GLN A 281 -2.70 17.88 19.30
CA GLN A 281 -1.94 18.29 18.12
C GLN A 281 -0.71 17.41 17.92
N GLN A 282 0.05 17.13 18.99
CA GLN A 282 1.22 16.26 18.93
C GLN A 282 0.83 14.83 18.54
N HIS A 283 -0.24 14.29 19.12
CA HIS A 283 -0.77 12.99 18.75
C HIS A 283 -1.17 12.93 17.27
N CYS A 284 -1.86 13.94 16.74
CA CYS A 284 -2.19 14.01 15.31
C CYS A 284 -0.93 14.02 14.42
N LEU A 285 0.10 14.78 14.79
CA LEU A 285 1.37 14.81 14.07
C LEU A 285 2.08 13.45 14.11
N ASP A 286 2.11 12.80 15.27
CA ASP A 286 2.71 11.47 15.44
C ASP A 286 1.98 10.41 14.61
N GLN A 287 0.64 10.47 14.59
CA GLN A 287 -0.16 9.58 13.74
C GLN A 287 0.11 9.83 12.25
N ARG A 288 0.14 11.10 11.81
CA ARG A 288 0.50 11.45 10.42
C ARG A 288 1.89 10.94 10.06
N LYS A 289 2.87 11.10 10.95
CA LYS A 289 4.24 10.59 10.78
C LYS A 289 4.26 9.06 10.66
N ARG A 290 3.49 8.34 11.50
CA ARG A 290 3.38 6.87 11.43
C ARG A 290 2.76 6.42 10.11
N LEU A 291 1.68 7.05 9.67
CA LEU A 291 1.03 6.75 8.39
C LEU A 291 1.96 7.00 7.22
N LEU A 292 2.68 8.12 7.21
CA LEU A 292 3.67 8.42 6.17
C LEU A 292 4.77 7.36 6.13
N LYS A 293 5.30 6.95 7.29
CA LYS A 293 6.29 5.86 7.38
C LYS A 293 5.76 4.53 6.84
N LYS A 294 4.51 4.17 7.17
CA LYS A 294 3.87 2.95 6.64
C LYS A 294 3.79 3.01 5.12
N ARG A 295 3.30 4.12 4.57
CA ARG A 295 3.25 4.35 3.13
C ARG A 295 4.61 4.22 2.46
N THR A 296 5.65 4.88 2.98
CA THR A 296 7.00 4.78 2.40
C THR A 296 7.57 3.36 2.48
N ASN A 297 7.25 2.62 3.55
CA ASN A 297 7.68 1.24 3.70
C ASN A 297 6.93 0.33 2.73
N GLU A 298 5.63 0.52 2.56
CA GLU A 298 4.81 -0.19 1.57
C GLU A 298 5.32 0.06 0.15
N GLU A 299 5.60 1.32 -0.21
CA GLU A 299 6.20 1.68 -1.50
C GLU A 299 7.56 1.02 -1.72
N LEU A 300 8.38 0.90 -0.67
CA LEU A 300 9.68 0.22 -0.74
C LEU A 300 9.52 -1.29 -0.94
N ILE A 301 8.59 -1.92 -0.22
CA ILE A 301 8.28 -3.35 -0.36
C ILE A 301 7.75 -3.63 -1.77
N LEU A 302 6.83 -2.80 -2.28
CA LEU A 302 6.30 -2.92 -3.63
C LEU A 302 7.39 -2.75 -4.69
N LYS A 303 8.30 -1.79 -4.50
CA LYS A 303 9.45 -1.60 -5.40
C LYS A 303 10.37 -2.82 -5.40
N GLN A 304 10.59 -3.44 -4.24
CA GLN A 304 11.40 -4.65 -4.14
C GLN A 304 10.69 -5.84 -4.81
N ALA A 305 9.42 -6.07 -4.50
CA ALA A 305 8.62 -7.11 -5.12
C ALA A 305 8.56 -6.97 -6.66
N TYR A 306 8.47 -5.73 -7.16
CA TYR A 306 8.52 -5.46 -8.59
C TYR A 306 9.88 -5.82 -9.21
N LYS A 307 10.98 -5.43 -8.56
CA LYS A 307 12.33 -5.83 -9.01
C LYS A 307 12.49 -7.35 -9.01
N ASP A 308 12.02 -8.03 -7.97
CA ASP A 308 12.09 -9.48 -7.84
C ASP A 308 11.26 -10.14 -8.96
N SER A 309 10.06 -9.63 -9.24
CA SER A 309 9.23 -10.13 -10.34
C SER A 309 9.89 -9.98 -11.71
N ILE A 310 10.56 -8.85 -11.98
CA ILE A 310 11.34 -8.65 -13.20
C ILE A 310 12.51 -9.63 -13.24
N SER A 311 13.19 -9.85 -12.11
CA SER A 311 14.31 -10.79 -12.03
C SER A 311 13.85 -12.21 -12.38
N ILE A 312 12.74 -12.67 -11.80
CA ILE A 312 12.14 -13.97 -12.07
C ILE A 312 11.76 -14.10 -13.55
N GLN A 313 11.14 -13.06 -14.13
CA GLN A 313 10.77 -13.07 -15.55
C GLN A 313 12.01 -13.13 -16.45
N ARG A 314 13.09 -12.40 -16.13
CA ARG A 314 14.36 -12.46 -16.87
C ARG A 314 15.01 -13.83 -16.78
N GLU A 315 15.01 -14.44 -15.61
CA GLU A 315 15.51 -15.80 -15.39
C GLU A 315 14.72 -16.81 -16.21
N ARG A 316 13.38 -16.77 -16.15
CA ARG A 316 12.50 -17.61 -16.99
C ARG A 316 12.78 -17.44 -18.47
N LEU A 317 12.95 -16.22 -18.96
CA LEU A 317 13.31 -15.96 -20.35
C LEU A 317 14.69 -16.51 -20.71
N HIS A 318 15.64 -16.45 -19.78
CA HIS A 318 16.98 -17.02 -19.97
C HIS A 318 16.91 -18.55 -20.06
N GLU A 319 16.15 -19.19 -19.18
CA GLU A 319 15.89 -20.64 -19.20
C GLU A 319 15.21 -21.07 -20.50
N MET A 320 14.19 -20.34 -20.96
CA MET A 320 13.52 -20.64 -22.24
C MET A 320 14.47 -20.53 -23.44
N LYS A 321 15.37 -19.52 -23.43
CA LYS A 321 16.41 -19.39 -24.46
C LYS A 321 17.39 -20.57 -24.40
N LYS A 322 17.82 -20.95 -23.20
CA LYS A 322 18.71 -22.11 -22.98
C LYS A 322 18.06 -23.40 -23.47
N TYR A 323 16.81 -23.65 -23.10
CA TYR A 323 16.03 -24.80 -23.57
C TYR A 323 15.91 -24.85 -25.09
N LYS A 324 15.62 -23.71 -25.74
CA LYS A 324 15.57 -23.63 -27.20
C LYS A 324 16.93 -23.92 -27.85
N GLN A 325 18.02 -23.44 -27.25
CA GLN A 325 19.38 -23.71 -27.73
C GLN A 325 19.72 -25.20 -27.60
N GLU A 326 19.45 -25.81 -26.45
CA GLU A 326 19.66 -27.24 -26.20
C GLU A 326 18.82 -28.10 -27.14
N TYR A 327 17.53 -27.76 -27.34
CA TYR A 327 16.65 -28.44 -28.28
C TYR A 327 17.18 -28.36 -29.72
N ASN A 328 17.60 -27.18 -30.16
CA ASN A 328 18.18 -27.00 -31.50
C ASN A 328 19.49 -27.78 -31.65
N ALA A 329 20.34 -27.81 -30.63
CA ALA A 329 21.58 -28.57 -30.64
C ALA A 329 21.31 -30.09 -30.75
N LEU A 330 20.37 -30.61 -29.96
CA LEU A 330 19.93 -32.01 -30.03
C LEU A 330 19.32 -32.34 -31.39
N PHE A 331 18.49 -31.44 -31.93
CA PHE A 331 17.89 -31.61 -33.26
C PHE A 331 18.97 -31.66 -34.35
N LEU A 332 19.93 -30.74 -34.33
CA LEU A 332 21.04 -30.72 -35.28
C LEU A 332 21.93 -31.96 -35.15
N ALA A 333 22.22 -32.41 -33.93
CA ALA A 333 22.97 -33.64 -33.70
C ALA A 333 22.23 -34.86 -34.28
N ARG A 334 20.92 -34.99 -34.03
CA ARG A 334 20.10 -36.08 -34.61
C ARG A 334 20.06 -36.01 -36.14
N TYR A 335 19.84 -34.83 -36.70
CA TYR A 335 19.80 -34.62 -38.14
C TYR A 335 21.16 -34.95 -38.79
N ARG A 336 22.27 -34.56 -38.16
CA ARG A 336 23.62 -34.91 -38.62
C ARG A 336 23.86 -36.41 -38.58
N ASN A 337 23.46 -37.11 -37.52
CA ASN A 337 23.60 -38.56 -37.44
C ASN A 337 22.77 -39.27 -38.52
N GLN A 338 21.58 -38.75 -38.85
CA GLN A 338 20.76 -39.28 -39.95
C GLN A 338 21.39 -39.04 -41.33
N LEU A 339 21.99 -37.87 -41.54
CA LEU A 339 22.75 -37.60 -42.77
C LEU A 339 23.96 -38.54 -42.88
N GLU A 340 24.68 -38.74 -41.79
CA GLU A 340 25.84 -39.65 -41.75
C GLU A 340 25.44 -41.11 -42.01
N SER A 341 24.30 -41.57 -41.48
CA SER A 341 23.80 -42.91 -41.79
C SER A 341 23.40 -43.08 -43.26
N LEU A 342 22.77 -42.06 -43.86
CA LEU A 342 22.47 -42.05 -45.29
C LEU A 342 23.73 -42.00 -46.15
N GLU A 343 24.70 -41.16 -45.80
CA GLU A 343 25.99 -41.10 -46.49
C GLU A 343 26.71 -42.44 -46.43
N ASN A 344 26.73 -43.10 -45.27
CA ASN A 344 27.32 -44.42 -45.12
C ASN A 344 26.60 -45.48 -45.97
N TYR A 345 25.26 -45.45 -46.01
CA TYR A 345 24.48 -46.33 -46.89
C TYR A 345 24.86 -46.15 -48.36
N TYR A 346 24.93 -44.91 -48.83
CA TYR A 346 25.29 -44.63 -50.23
C TYR A 346 26.75 -44.96 -50.54
N ARG A 347 27.68 -44.72 -49.61
CA ARG A 347 29.08 -45.13 -49.74
C ARG A 347 29.20 -46.64 -49.91
N GLN A 348 28.56 -47.41 -49.03
CA GLN A 348 28.56 -48.88 -49.11
C GLN A 348 27.98 -49.38 -50.45
N ARG A 349 26.88 -48.76 -50.93
CA ARG A 349 26.30 -49.11 -52.23
C ARG A 349 27.22 -48.78 -53.40
N LEU A 350 27.90 -47.63 -53.36
CA LEU A 350 28.88 -47.27 -54.37
C LEU A 350 30.07 -48.22 -54.38
N ASP A 351 30.55 -48.63 -53.20
CA ASP A 351 31.65 -49.59 -53.10
C ASP A 351 31.25 -50.98 -53.61
N MET A 352 30.01 -51.42 -53.33
CA MET A 352 29.46 -52.64 -53.94
C MET A 352 29.42 -52.54 -55.48
N PHE A 353 28.99 -51.40 -56.04
CA PHE A 353 28.99 -51.22 -57.49
C PHE A 353 30.40 -51.21 -58.08
N LYS A 354 31.36 -50.57 -57.41
CA LYS A 354 32.78 -50.64 -57.82
C LYS A 354 33.30 -52.07 -57.81
N GLU A 355 32.97 -52.87 -56.79
CA GLU A 355 33.37 -54.28 -56.74
C GLU A 355 32.75 -55.09 -57.88
N VAL A 356 31.47 -54.86 -58.20
CA VAL A 356 30.79 -55.52 -59.32
C VAL A 356 31.43 -55.12 -60.66
N GLU A 357 31.68 -53.83 -60.87
CA GLU A 357 32.35 -53.29 -62.06
C GLU A 357 33.76 -53.85 -62.22
N GLN A 358 34.51 -53.99 -61.12
CA GLN A 358 35.83 -54.62 -61.13
C GLN A 358 35.76 -56.10 -61.51
N LYS A 359 34.79 -56.84 -60.99
CA LYS A 359 34.57 -58.25 -61.36
C LYS A 359 34.19 -58.39 -62.83
N GLU A 360 33.27 -57.55 -63.31
CA GLU A 360 32.84 -57.54 -64.71
C GLU A 360 33.99 -57.18 -65.65
N SER A 361 34.78 -56.15 -65.31
CA SER A 361 35.99 -55.78 -66.04
C SER A 361 37.04 -56.90 -66.06
N ALA A 362 37.19 -57.64 -64.94
CA ALA A 362 38.11 -58.76 -64.87
C ALA A 362 37.66 -59.93 -65.76
N ILE A 363 36.36 -60.24 -65.78
CA ILE A 363 35.76 -61.25 -66.67
C ILE A 363 35.95 -60.82 -68.13
N GLN A 364 35.66 -59.57 -68.45
CA GLN A 364 35.82 -59.07 -69.82
C GLN A 364 37.28 -59.16 -70.29
N ARG A 365 38.25 -58.81 -69.43
CA ARG A 365 39.67 -59.02 -69.74
C ARG A 365 40.05 -60.49 -69.91
N ALA A 366 39.39 -61.42 -69.24
CA ALA A 366 39.62 -62.86 -69.41
C ALA A 366 39.06 -63.34 -70.76
N ASN A 367 37.82 -62.98 -71.09
CA ASN A 367 37.21 -63.28 -72.38
C ASN A 367 38.02 -62.69 -73.54
N ASP A 368 38.47 -61.42 -73.43
CA ASP A 368 39.34 -60.78 -74.43
C ASP A 368 40.66 -61.55 -74.64
N ARG A 369 41.17 -62.23 -73.61
CA ARG A 369 42.35 -63.10 -73.73
C ARG A 369 42.02 -64.40 -74.42
N GLU A 370 40.89 -65.02 -74.07
CA GLU A 370 40.40 -66.25 -74.71
C GLU A 370 40.13 -66.02 -76.20
N ASP A 371 39.41 -64.96 -76.55
CA ASP A 371 39.12 -64.57 -77.94
C ASP A 371 40.41 -64.35 -78.74
N LYS A 372 41.43 -63.70 -78.14
CA LYS A 372 42.75 -63.54 -78.77
C LYS A 372 43.46 -64.87 -78.99
N LEU A 373 43.37 -65.80 -78.04
CA LEU A 373 43.97 -67.13 -78.17
C LEU A 373 43.26 -67.96 -79.24
N GLU A 374 41.93 -67.91 -79.29
CA GLU A 374 41.12 -68.57 -80.32
C GLU A 374 41.41 -68.01 -81.71
N LEU A 375 41.45 -66.69 -81.86
CA LEU A 375 41.82 -66.03 -83.11
C LEU A 375 43.21 -66.45 -83.58
N ASN A 376 44.18 -66.56 -82.66
CA ASN A 376 45.52 -67.04 -83.01
C ASN A 376 45.53 -68.51 -83.44
N LYS A 377 44.71 -69.38 -82.81
CA LYS A 377 44.55 -70.78 -83.24
C LYS A 377 43.93 -70.86 -84.64
N GLN A 378 42.88 -70.09 -84.91
CA GLN A 378 42.25 -70.01 -86.24
C GLN A 378 43.24 -69.51 -87.29
N ARG A 379 44.04 -68.48 -86.98
CA ARG A 379 45.13 -68.00 -87.85
C ARG A 379 46.16 -69.08 -88.16
N LEU A 380 46.57 -69.87 -87.15
CA LEU A 380 47.50 -70.98 -87.36
C LEU A 380 46.89 -72.11 -88.21
N GLN A 381 45.61 -72.44 -88.00
CA GLN A 381 44.89 -73.42 -88.82
C GLN A 381 44.78 -72.97 -90.26
N LEU A 382 44.38 -71.73 -90.52
CA LEU A 382 44.35 -71.14 -91.86
C LEU A 382 45.74 -71.18 -92.51
N ARG A 383 46.80 -70.85 -91.75
CA ARG A 383 48.17 -70.96 -92.24
C ARG A 383 48.54 -72.39 -92.62
N LYS A 384 48.17 -73.39 -91.81
CA LYS A 384 48.40 -74.81 -92.11
C LYS A 384 47.61 -75.29 -93.32
N GLN A 385 46.36 -74.84 -93.47
CA GLN A 385 45.53 -75.12 -94.65
C GLN A 385 46.18 -74.54 -95.90
N LEU A 386 46.56 -73.26 -95.89
CA LEU A 386 47.27 -72.62 -96.99
C LEU A 386 48.61 -73.31 -97.30
N GLU A 387 49.37 -73.71 -96.28
CA GLU A 387 50.61 -74.48 -96.48
C GLU A 387 50.34 -75.86 -97.11
N SER A 388 49.23 -76.53 -96.74
CA SER A 388 48.80 -77.79 -97.37
C SER A 388 48.36 -77.59 -98.82
N ASP A 389 47.56 -76.56 -99.08
CA ASP A 389 47.07 -76.25 -100.43
C ASP A 389 48.24 -75.87 -101.36
N ILE A 390 49.20 -75.09 -100.87
CA ILE A 390 50.43 -74.78 -101.60
C ILE A 390 51.21 -76.07 -101.90
N LYS A 391 51.35 -76.98 -100.93
CA LYS A 391 52.01 -78.28 -101.17
C LYS A 391 51.26 -79.13 -102.19
N GLN A 392 49.93 -79.21 -102.11
CA GLN A 392 49.12 -79.92 -103.10
C GLN A 392 49.26 -79.32 -104.50
N LEU A 393 49.26 -77.99 -104.62
CA LEU A 393 49.49 -77.31 -105.89
C LEU A 393 50.92 -77.57 -106.41
N GLN A 394 51.92 -77.59 -105.54
CA GLN A 394 53.30 -77.96 -105.90
C GLN A 394 53.41 -79.42 -106.35
N ASP A 395 52.74 -80.34 -105.66
CA ASP A 395 52.71 -81.76 -106.03
C ASP A 395 51.99 -81.98 -107.36
N GLN A 396 50.87 -81.29 -107.60
CA GLN A 396 50.19 -81.28 -108.91
C GLN A 396 51.11 -80.74 -110.00
N LEU A 397 51.85 -79.65 -109.72
CA LEU A 397 52.79 -79.07 -110.67
C LEU A 397 53.97 -80.01 -110.98
N ASN A 398 54.39 -80.83 -110.02
CA ASN A 398 55.43 -81.85 -110.20
C ASN A 398 54.91 -83.14 -110.88
N GLN A 399 53.63 -83.50 -110.65
CA GLN A 399 52.97 -84.66 -111.28
C GLN A 399 52.51 -84.36 -112.72
N ASN A 400 52.39 -83.09 -113.09
CA ASN A 400 52.21 -82.70 -114.48
C ASN A 400 53.47 -83.09 -115.26
N ASP A 401 53.47 -84.33 -115.77
CA ASP A 401 54.41 -84.87 -116.76
C ASP A 401 54.27 -84.18 -118.13
N ASP A 402 53.86 -82.90 -118.15
CA ASP A 402 53.80 -82.03 -119.31
C ASP A 402 55.16 -81.99 -120.01
N TYR A 403 56.26 -82.09 -119.27
CA TYR A 403 57.60 -82.22 -119.85
C TYR A 403 57.79 -83.51 -120.66
N ILE A 404 57.20 -84.64 -120.25
CA ILE A 404 57.22 -85.89 -121.03
C ILE A 404 56.35 -85.73 -122.27
N HIS A 405 55.16 -85.14 -122.14
CA HIS A 405 54.25 -84.88 -123.25
C HIS A 405 54.87 -83.95 -124.31
N TYR A 406 55.43 -82.80 -123.91
CA TYR A 406 56.10 -81.88 -124.85
C TYR A 406 57.33 -82.51 -125.50
N ARG A 407 58.10 -83.32 -124.76
CA ARG A 407 59.26 -84.03 -125.29
C ARG A 407 58.88 -85.17 -126.25
N GLN A 408 57.71 -85.81 -126.07
CA GLN A 408 57.13 -86.74 -127.05
C GLN A 408 56.66 -86.00 -128.31
N LEU A 409 56.02 -84.85 -128.16
CA LEU A 409 55.57 -84.04 -129.30
C LEU A 409 56.75 -83.51 -130.15
N ASP A 410 57.84 -83.12 -129.50
CA ASP A 410 59.08 -82.76 -130.18
C ASP A 410 59.71 -83.96 -130.92
N LEU A 411 59.67 -85.16 -130.34
CA LEU A 411 60.10 -86.39 -131.01
C LEU A 411 59.23 -86.71 -132.23
N GLU A 412 57.91 -86.50 -132.16
CA GLU A 412 57.02 -86.66 -133.30
C GLU A 412 57.32 -85.66 -134.42
N ARG A 413 57.53 -84.37 -134.10
CA ARG A 413 57.98 -83.36 -135.08
C ARG A 413 59.31 -83.72 -135.73
N LEU A 414 60.25 -84.29 -134.96
CA LEU A 414 61.55 -84.71 -135.48
C LEU A 414 61.42 -85.91 -136.44
N LYS A 415 60.52 -86.84 -136.15
CA LYS A 415 60.18 -87.95 -137.05
C LYS A 415 59.51 -87.46 -138.34
N GLU A 416 58.58 -86.51 -138.26
CA GLU A 416 57.96 -85.89 -139.45
C GLU A 416 58.98 -85.14 -140.31
N ASN A 417 59.91 -84.40 -139.70
CA ASN A 417 60.99 -83.74 -140.45
C ASN A 417 61.93 -84.76 -141.13
N LEU A 418 62.20 -85.90 -140.50
CA LEU A 418 62.99 -86.98 -141.10
C LEU A 418 62.26 -87.70 -142.24
N THR A 419 60.94 -87.89 -142.17
CA THR A 419 60.16 -88.46 -143.28
C THR A 419 60.09 -87.48 -144.46
N GLN A 420 59.93 -86.17 -144.20
CA GLN A 420 60.00 -85.15 -145.23
C GLN A 420 61.38 -85.10 -145.92
N ALA A 421 62.48 -85.21 -145.17
CA ALA A 421 63.84 -85.28 -145.72
C ALA A 421 64.12 -86.56 -146.55
N ARG A 422 63.40 -87.66 -146.28
CA ARG A 422 63.48 -88.93 -147.03
C ARG A 422 62.70 -88.88 -148.36
N ILE A 423 61.69 -88.03 -148.47
CA ILE A 423 60.90 -87.85 -149.70
C ILE A 423 61.66 -86.99 -150.72
N THR A 424 62.53 -86.07 -150.25
CA THR A 424 63.31 -85.18 -151.13
C THR A 424 64.62 -85.80 -151.69
N THR A 425 64.94 -87.05 -151.34
CA THR A 425 66.13 -87.79 -151.81
C THR A 425 65.83 -88.89 -152.84
N LYS A 426 64.63 -88.87 -153.44
CA LYS A 426 64.30 -89.61 -154.67
C LYS A 426 64.08 -88.64 -155.84
N VAL A 427 65.18 -88.13 -156.40
CA VAL A 427 65.34 -87.73 -157.81
C VAL A 427 66.74 -88.17 -158.23
#